data_AF-S4PCS5-F1
#
_entry.id   AF-S4PCS5-F1
#
_cell.length_a   1.000
_cell.length_b   1.000
_cell.length_c   1.000
_cell.angle_alpha   90.00
_cell.angle_beta   90.00
_cell.angle_gamma   90.00
#
_symmetry.space_group_name_H-M   'P 1'
#
loop_
_entity.id
_entity.type
_entity.pdbx_description
1 polymer ?
#
loop_
_entity_poly.entity_id
_entity_poly.type
_entity_poly.pdbx_seq_one_letter_code
_entity_poly.pdbx_strand_id
1 'polypeptide(L)'
;MNIESAAVNILKRGVELDTKKRYTEALVCYQEGLQVLVDKMRGENDETNKNYLRKKVEEYMNRAEAIKKLVLKQKEEGKFHEQVHIENESTGHGYKTLFGRFLDEEVEFVVIEDPYVRSFHQCQNFLRLCELLVKSCDNLSQIKLTTTKDAKSQANQKEWFYNLTNDLQKYGVRLLVIYSDTLHDRQIILSSGWIIKIGRGLDFYKAPSNKFCLGIYDLDLRQCHETIVDIVHSKNVKLS
;
A
#
# COMPACT_ATOMS: atom_id res chain seq x y z
N MET A 1 1.21 -5.09 26.56
CA MET A 1 -0.06 -4.83 25.84
C MET A 1 -0.86 -6.13 25.89
N ASN A 2 -2.07 -6.15 26.44
CA ASN A 2 -2.85 -7.39 26.54
C ASN A 2 -3.22 -7.85 25.12
N ILE A 3 -2.82 -9.05 24.70
CA ILE A 3 -3.07 -9.61 23.35
C ILE A 3 -4.58 -9.60 23.04
N GLU A 4 -5.42 -9.75 24.06
CA GLU A 4 -6.88 -9.65 23.94
C GLU A 4 -7.34 -8.26 23.47
N SER A 5 -6.73 -7.21 24.00
CA SER A 5 -7.05 -5.84 23.59
C SER A 5 -6.64 -5.57 22.14
N ALA A 6 -5.55 -6.19 21.68
CA ALA A 6 -5.09 -6.04 20.30
C ALA A 6 -6.05 -6.70 19.31
N ALA A 7 -6.47 -7.95 19.55
CA ALA A 7 -7.42 -8.66 18.68
C ALA A 7 -8.75 -7.91 18.55
N VAL A 8 -9.27 -7.44 19.68
CA VAL A 8 -10.53 -6.67 19.72
C VAL A 8 -10.40 -5.36 18.95
N ASN A 9 -9.28 -4.64 19.10
CA ASN A 9 -9.05 -3.38 18.39
C ASN A 9 -8.92 -3.59 16.87
N ILE A 10 -8.23 -4.65 16.44
CA ILE A 10 -8.08 -4.99 15.02
C ILE A 10 -9.44 -5.33 14.40
N LEU A 11 -10.25 -6.16 15.06
CA LEU A 11 -11.58 -6.55 14.55
C LEU A 11 -12.57 -5.38 14.55
N LYS A 12 -12.54 -4.52 15.57
CA LYS A 12 -13.32 -3.28 15.58
C LYS A 12 -12.96 -2.39 14.40
N ARG A 13 -11.65 -2.20 14.14
CA ARG A 13 -11.18 -1.47 12.95
C ARG A 13 -11.66 -2.13 11.66
N GLY A 14 -11.65 -3.46 11.57
CA GLY A 14 -12.19 -4.20 10.43
C GLY A 14 -13.66 -3.87 10.16
N VAL A 15 -14.50 -3.85 11.20
CA VAL A 15 -15.92 -3.47 11.10
C VAL A 15 -16.09 -2.01 10.66
N GLU A 16 -15.31 -1.09 11.22
CA GLU A 16 -15.35 0.33 10.81
C GLU A 16 -14.95 0.54 9.35
N LEU A 17 -13.94 -0.17 8.86
CA LEU A 17 -13.52 -0.10 7.45
C LEU A 17 -14.57 -0.70 6.51
N ASP A 18 -15.17 -1.82 6.91
CA ASP A 18 -16.23 -2.48 6.16
C ASP A 18 -17.47 -1.58 5.99
N THR A 19 -17.91 -0.93 7.07
CA THR A 19 -18.99 0.07 7.01
C THR A 19 -18.67 1.25 6.10
N LYS A 20 -17.40 1.65 6.00
CA LYS A 20 -16.90 2.68 5.08
C LYS A 20 -16.63 2.15 3.66
N LYS A 21 -16.97 0.88 3.36
CA LYS A 21 -16.72 0.21 2.07
C LYS A 21 -15.24 0.12 1.69
N ARG A 22 -14.32 0.24 2.66
CA ARG A 22 -12.88 -0.02 2.50
C ARG A 22 -12.62 -1.51 2.62
N TYR A 23 -13.20 -2.26 1.69
CA TYR A 23 -13.31 -3.71 1.77
C TYR A 23 -11.96 -4.41 1.81
N THR A 24 -10.96 -3.92 1.06
CA THR A 24 -9.65 -4.56 1.01
C THR A 24 -8.88 -4.39 2.32
N GLU A 25 -8.98 -3.24 2.98
CA GLU A 25 -8.40 -3.03 4.31
C GLU A 25 -9.18 -3.76 5.41
N ALA A 26 -10.51 -3.80 5.29
CA ALA A 26 -11.36 -4.55 6.21
C ALA A 26 -10.99 -6.04 6.19
N LEU A 27 -10.74 -6.62 5.01
CA LEU A 27 -10.31 -8.00 4.85
C LEU A 27 -9.01 -8.28 5.60
N VAL A 28 -8.00 -7.41 5.47
CA VAL A 28 -6.73 -7.55 6.21
C VAL A 28 -6.97 -7.55 7.72
N CYS A 29 -7.76 -6.59 8.21
CA CYS A 29 -8.11 -6.53 9.64
C CYS A 29 -8.85 -7.79 10.10
N TYR A 30 -9.80 -8.31 9.31
CA TYR A 30 -10.47 -9.55 9.66
C TYR A 30 -9.53 -10.74 9.68
N GLN A 31 -8.62 -10.87 8.71
CA GLN A 31 -7.64 -11.97 8.66
C GLN A 31 -6.69 -11.94 9.86
N GLU A 32 -6.10 -10.78 10.14
CA GLU A 32 -5.20 -10.61 11.29
C GLU A 32 -5.93 -10.84 12.62
N GLY A 33 -7.13 -10.25 12.77
CA GLY A 33 -7.94 -10.40 13.96
C GLY A 33 -8.41 -11.84 14.19
N LEU A 34 -8.79 -12.55 13.12
CA LEU A 34 -9.16 -13.96 13.15
C LEU A 34 -7.98 -14.85 13.54
N GLN A 35 -6.78 -14.58 13.01
CA GLN A 35 -5.59 -15.33 13.38
C GLN A 35 -5.35 -15.27 14.89
N VAL A 36 -5.41 -14.07 15.48
CA VAL A 36 -5.24 -13.90 16.94
C VAL A 36 -6.37 -14.59 17.72
N LEU A 37 -7.62 -14.52 17.25
CA LEU A 37 -8.75 -15.21 17.90
C LEU A 37 -8.61 -16.73 17.86
N VAL A 38 -8.17 -17.30 16.73
CA VAL A 38 -7.97 -18.74 16.56
C VAL A 38 -6.86 -19.23 17.48
N ASP A 39 -5.75 -18.50 17.56
CA ASP A 39 -4.64 -18.86 18.45
C ASP A 39 -5.05 -18.81 19.92
N LYS A 40 -5.86 -17.81 20.31
CA LYS A 40 -6.45 -17.75 21.66
C LYS A 40 -7.39 -18.93 21.92
N MET A 41 -8.27 -19.26 20.99
CA MET A 41 -9.22 -20.37 21.12
C MET A 41 -8.50 -21.72 21.31
N ARG A 42 -7.33 -21.91 20.69
CA ARG A 42 -6.50 -23.11 20.87
C ARG A 42 -5.92 -23.24 22.28
N GLY A 43 -5.61 -22.11 22.94
CA GLY A 43 -5.08 -22.06 24.30
C GLY A 43 -6.13 -21.96 25.41
N GLU A 44 -7.43 -21.89 25.06
CA GLU A 44 -8.51 -21.74 26.03
C GLU A 44 -8.96 -23.09 26.60
N ASN A 45 -9.01 -23.16 27.94
CA ASN A 45 -9.37 -24.36 28.69
C ASN A 45 -10.82 -24.31 29.19
N ASP A 46 -11.38 -23.11 29.38
CA ASP A 46 -12.77 -22.97 29.79
C ASP A 46 -13.71 -23.21 28.59
N GLU A 47 -14.57 -24.23 28.68
CA GLU A 47 -15.42 -24.65 27.57
C GLU A 47 -16.49 -23.60 27.22
N THR A 48 -16.91 -22.76 28.18
CA THR A 48 -17.87 -21.68 27.93
C THR A 48 -17.21 -20.58 27.09
N ASN A 49 -16.02 -20.13 27.48
CA ASN A 49 -15.22 -19.16 26.76
C ASN A 49 -14.79 -19.67 25.38
N LYS A 50 -14.41 -20.94 25.29
CA LYS A 50 -14.04 -21.59 24.03
C LYS A 50 -15.21 -21.61 23.05
N ASN A 51 -16.41 -21.93 23.52
CA ASN A 51 -17.62 -21.87 22.70
C ASN A 51 -17.99 -20.44 22.29
N TYR A 52 -17.79 -19.45 23.15
CA TYR A 52 -17.96 -18.04 22.80
C TYR A 52 -16.97 -17.62 21.70
N LEU A 53 -15.68 -17.94 21.85
CA LEU A 53 -14.65 -17.63 20.86
C LEU A 53 -14.92 -18.32 19.52
N ARG A 54 -15.33 -19.60 19.54
CA ARG A 54 -15.71 -20.34 18.32
C ARG A 54 -16.81 -19.61 17.55
N LYS A 55 -17.88 -19.18 18.23
CA LYS A 55 -18.96 -18.41 17.60
C LYS A 55 -18.46 -17.10 17.00
N LYS A 56 -17.55 -16.40 17.68
CA LYS A 56 -16.96 -15.14 17.16
C LYS A 56 -16.04 -15.37 15.97
N VAL A 57 -15.23 -16.42 15.99
CA VAL A 57 -14.42 -16.82 14.83
C VAL A 57 -15.30 -17.11 13.63
N GLU A 58 -16.37 -17.87 13.81
CA GLU A 58 -17.33 -18.18 12.74
C GLU A 58 -18.01 -16.91 12.18
N GLU A 59 -18.47 -16.02 13.05
CA GLU A 59 -19.08 -14.74 12.67
C GLU A 59 -18.14 -13.89 11.79
N TYR A 60 -16.91 -13.65 12.23
CA TYR A 60 -15.95 -12.83 11.50
C TYR A 60 -15.41 -13.51 10.25
N MET A 61 -15.25 -14.84 10.26
CA MET A 61 -14.82 -15.61 9.09
C MET A 61 -15.87 -15.58 7.99
N ASN A 62 -17.15 -15.77 8.34
CA ASN A 62 -18.27 -15.65 7.40
C ASN A 62 -18.33 -14.25 6.78
N ARG A 63 -18.09 -13.20 7.58
CA ARG A 63 -18.05 -11.83 7.06
C ARG A 63 -16.87 -11.60 6.11
N ALA A 64 -15.67 -12.05 6.48
CA ALA A 64 -14.48 -11.95 5.64
C ALA A 64 -14.69 -12.65 4.28
N GLU A 65 -15.26 -13.86 4.27
CA GLU A 65 -15.54 -14.59 3.04
C GLU A 65 -16.59 -13.88 2.17
N ALA A 66 -17.62 -13.30 2.78
CA ALA A 66 -18.61 -12.51 2.04
C ALA A 66 -17.99 -11.26 1.38
N ILE A 67 -17.09 -10.56 2.09
CA ILE A 67 -16.38 -9.40 1.53
C ILE A 67 -15.45 -9.85 0.40
N LYS A 68 -14.73 -10.96 0.56
CA LYS A 68 -13.85 -11.52 -0.49
C LYS A 68 -14.62 -11.79 -1.78
N LYS A 69 -15.79 -12.43 -1.68
CA LYS A 69 -16.68 -12.67 -2.84
C LYS A 69 -17.18 -11.36 -3.47
N LEU A 70 -17.51 -10.36 -2.65
CA LEU A 70 -17.93 -9.04 -3.12
C LEU A 70 -16.81 -8.33 -3.91
N VAL A 71 -15.60 -8.32 -3.38
CA VAL A 71 -14.42 -7.74 -4.03
C VAL A 71 -14.15 -8.44 -5.35
N LEU A 72 -14.15 -9.77 -5.38
CA LEU A 72 -13.95 -10.54 -6.61
C LEU A 72 -14.98 -10.19 -7.67
N LYS A 73 -16.28 -10.17 -7.30
CA LYS A 73 -17.36 -9.78 -8.22
C LYS A 73 -17.18 -8.36 -8.76
N GLN A 74 -16.80 -7.39 -7.91
CA GLN A 74 -16.56 -6.01 -8.35
C GLN A 74 -15.37 -5.89 -9.30
N LYS A 75 -14.29 -6.66 -9.06
CA LYS A 75 -13.14 -6.76 -9.97
C LYS A 75 -13.58 -7.35 -11.31
N GLU A 76 -14.37 -8.42 -11.30
CA GLU A 76 -14.88 -9.07 -12.51
C GLU A 76 -15.77 -8.16 -13.36
N GLU A 77 -16.61 -7.35 -12.71
CA GLU A 77 -17.46 -6.36 -13.36
C GLU A 77 -16.73 -5.07 -13.76
N GLY A 78 -15.46 -4.89 -13.37
CA GLY A 78 -14.70 -3.66 -13.60
C GLY A 78 -15.23 -2.44 -12.81
N LYS A 79 -15.94 -2.69 -11.71
CA LYS A 79 -16.57 -1.66 -10.87
C LYS A 79 -15.89 -1.50 -9.51
N PHE A 80 -14.78 -2.21 -9.27
CA PHE A 80 -14.07 -2.06 -8.02
C PHE A 80 -13.51 -0.64 -7.90
N HIS A 81 -13.91 0.05 -6.84
CA HIS A 81 -13.39 1.36 -6.46
C HIS A 81 -13.39 1.47 -4.94
N GLU A 82 -12.24 1.83 -4.40
CA GLU A 82 -12.03 2.11 -2.98
C GLU A 82 -11.29 3.45 -2.87
N GLN A 83 -11.68 4.28 -1.90
CA GLN A 83 -11.09 5.60 -1.70
C GLN A 83 -10.59 5.74 -0.26
N VAL A 84 -9.37 6.27 -0.12
CA VAL A 84 -8.77 6.61 1.16
C VAL A 84 -8.53 8.12 1.20
N HIS A 85 -9.12 8.77 2.20
CA HIS A 85 -8.85 10.17 2.49
C HIS A 85 -7.70 10.25 3.51
N ILE A 86 -6.64 10.94 3.11
CA ILE A 86 -5.54 11.33 3.99
C ILE A 86 -5.83 12.76 4.43
N GLU A 87 -6.16 12.93 5.71
CA GLU A 87 -6.47 14.24 6.28
C GLU A 87 -5.18 15.06 6.45
N ASN A 88 -5.31 16.39 6.48
CA ASN A 88 -4.15 17.23 6.76
C ASN A 88 -3.57 16.89 8.15
N GLU A 89 -2.26 16.67 8.21
CA GLU A 89 -1.50 16.34 9.43
C GLU A 89 -1.77 14.96 10.04
N SER A 90 -2.56 14.11 9.37
CA SER A 90 -2.71 12.73 9.78
C SER A 90 -1.40 11.95 9.57
N THR A 91 -1.27 10.86 10.33
CA THR A 91 -0.14 9.92 10.32
C THR A 91 -0.67 8.50 10.07
N GLY A 92 0.21 7.52 9.91
CA GLY A 92 -0.15 6.13 9.63
C GLY A 92 -0.42 5.86 8.14
N HIS A 93 0.21 6.62 7.26
CA HIS A 93 0.03 6.55 5.81
C HIS A 93 1.33 6.21 5.07
N GLY A 94 2.21 5.42 5.69
CA GLY A 94 3.40 4.89 5.02
C GLY A 94 3.01 4.04 3.81
N TYR A 95 3.93 3.89 2.85
CA TYR A 95 3.64 3.14 1.62
C TYR A 95 3.23 1.69 1.87
N LYS A 96 3.81 1.04 2.89
CA LYS A 96 3.40 -0.32 3.25
C LYS A 96 1.95 -0.34 3.72
N THR A 97 1.56 0.61 4.57
CA THR A 97 0.19 0.73 5.07
C THR A 97 -0.82 1.00 3.95
N LEU A 98 -0.47 1.89 3.01
CA LEU A 98 -1.37 2.25 1.91
C LEU A 98 -1.44 1.18 0.81
N PHE A 99 -0.30 0.58 0.44
CA PHE A 99 -0.19 -0.23 -0.77
C PHE A 99 0.06 -1.71 -0.51
N GLY A 100 0.59 -2.07 0.67
CA GLY A 100 1.11 -3.42 0.94
C GLY A 100 0.10 -4.54 0.73
N ARG A 101 -1.20 -4.28 0.92
CA ARG A 101 -2.28 -5.27 0.68
C ARG A 101 -2.52 -5.60 -0.80
N PHE A 102 -1.87 -4.90 -1.72
CA PHE A 102 -1.95 -5.12 -3.17
C PHE A 102 -0.64 -5.69 -3.74
N LEU A 103 0.36 -5.88 -2.90
CA LEU A 103 1.70 -6.34 -3.27
C LEU A 103 1.86 -7.79 -2.82
N ASP A 104 1.92 -8.69 -3.80
CA ASP A 104 2.02 -10.12 -3.60
C ASP A 104 2.79 -10.77 -4.77
N GLU A 105 2.83 -12.11 -4.77
CA GLU A 105 3.49 -12.92 -5.79
C GLU A 105 2.89 -12.78 -7.21
N GLU A 106 1.68 -12.25 -7.37
CA GLU A 106 1.06 -12.01 -8.68
C GLU A 106 1.63 -10.75 -9.37
N VAL A 107 2.40 -9.93 -8.65
CA VAL A 107 2.99 -8.69 -9.16
C VAL A 107 4.35 -8.94 -9.79
N GLU A 108 4.38 -9.07 -11.12
CA GLU A 108 5.58 -9.27 -11.94
C GLU A 108 6.20 -7.96 -12.43
N PHE A 109 5.38 -6.93 -12.65
CA PHE A 109 5.86 -5.60 -13.04
C PHE A 109 5.02 -4.47 -12.44
N VAL A 110 5.66 -3.31 -12.30
CA VAL A 110 5.04 -2.10 -11.77
C VAL A 110 5.32 -0.91 -12.68
N VAL A 111 4.28 -0.15 -13.03
CA VAL A 111 4.38 1.11 -13.76
C VAL A 111 4.01 2.26 -12.83
N ILE A 112 4.89 3.24 -12.69
CA ILE A 112 4.72 4.41 -11.84
C ILE A 112 4.78 5.63 -12.74
N GLU A 113 3.73 6.43 -12.67
CA GLU A 113 3.62 7.71 -13.34
C GLU A 113 3.52 8.77 -12.26
N ASP A 114 4.54 9.61 -12.16
CA ASP A 114 4.53 10.73 -11.21
C ASP A 114 5.43 11.86 -11.75
N PRO A 115 4.87 13.04 -12.08
CA PRO A 115 5.64 14.14 -12.62
C PRO A 115 6.63 14.75 -11.62
N TYR A 116 6.56 14.42 -10.34
CA TYR A 116 7.31 15.09 -9.28
C TYR A 116 8.43 14.25 -8.68
N VAL A 117 8.91 13.18 -9.31
CA VAL A 117 10.11 12.45 -8.84
C VAL A 117 11.38 13.18 -9.28
N ARG A 118 11.64 14.37 -8.72
CA ARG A 118 12.68 15.30 -9.19
C ARG A 118 13.76 15.62 -8.16
N SER A 119 13.34 16.21 -7.05
CA SER A 119 14.25 16.63 -5.99
C SER A 119 14.70 15.44 -5.14
N PHE A 120 15.70 15.65 -4.29
CA PHE A 120 16.29 14.57 -3.48
C PHE A 120 15.27 13.82 -2.63
N HIS A 121 14.41 14.53 -1.89
CA HIS A 121 13.39 13.89 -1.04
C HIS A 121 12.33 13.14 -1.86
N GLN A 122 12.00 13.63 -3.06
CA GLN A 122 11.08 12.96 -3.98
C GLN A 122 11.68 11.67 -4.56
N CYS A 123 12.95 11.70 -4.94
CA CYS A 123 13.67 10.49 -5.38
C CYS A 123 13.84 9.49 -4.23
N GLN A 124 14.04 9.97 -3.01
CA GLN A 124 14.06 9.16 -1.80
C GLN A 124 12.70 8.51 -1.48
N ASN A 125 11.59 9.20 -1.77
CA ASN A 125 10.25 8.64 -1.69
C ASN A 125 10.07 7.51 -2.73
N PHE A 126 10.49 7.73 -3.97
CA PHE A 126 10.51 6.67 -4.98
C PHE A 126 11.38 5.46 -4.57
N LEU A 127 12.59 5.70 -4.03
CA LEU A 127 13.45 4.66 -3.49
C LEU A 127 12.74 3.79 -2.44
N ARG A 128 12.05 4.40 -1.47
CA ARG A 128 11.30 3.66 -0.43
C ARG A 128 10.18 2.80 -1.02
N LEU A 129 9.52 3.30 -2.08
CA LEU A 129 8.55 2.49 -2.80
C LEU A 129 9.23 1.29 -3.48
N CYS A 130 10.38 1.48 -4.13
CA CYS A 130 11.15 0.38 -4.72
C CYS A 130 11.57 -0.66 -3.67
N GLU A 131 12.06 -0.24 -2.50
CA GLU A 131 12.40 -1.14 -1.39
C GLU A 131 11.20 -1.97 -0.93
N LEU A 132 10.01 -1.34 -0.83
CA LEU A 132 8.77 -2.04 -0.50
C LEU A 132 8.41 -3.06 -1.58
N LEU A 133 8.47 -2.68 -2.86
CA LEU A 133 8.15 -3.56 -3.99
C LEU A 133 9.06 -4.78 -4.02
N VAL A 134 10.37 -4.59 -3.90
CA VAL A 134 11.35 -5.70 -3.86
C VAL A 134 11.10 -6.63 -2.68
N LYS A 135 10.67 -6.09 -1.53
CA LYS A 135 10.40 -6.88 -0.33
C LYS A 135 9.07 -7.64 -0.37
N SER A 136 8.09 -7.14 -1.10
CA SER A 136 6.71 -7.64 -1.06
C SER A 136 6.29 -8.44 -2.29
N CYS A 137 7.00 -8.29 -3.42
CA CYS A 137 6.64 -8.93 -4.68
C CYS A 137 7.74 -9.91 -5.12
N ASP A 138 7.60 -11.19 -4.80
CA ASP A 138 8.64 -12.20 -5.02
C ASP A 138 8.97 -12.41 -6.52
N ASN A 139 7.99 -12.22 -7.41
CA ASN A 139 8.15 -12.39 -8.85
C ASN A 139 8.42 -11.07 -9.60
N LEU A 140 8.70 -9.99 -8.89
CA LEU A 140 8.95 -8.68 -9.50
C LEU A 140 10.20 -8.72 -10.38
N SER A 141 10.02 -8.40 -11.66
CA SER A 141 11.11 -8.39 -12.65
C SER A 141 11.36 -6.99 -13.22
N GLN A 142 10.36 -6.09 -13.18
CA GLN A 142 10.47 -4.79 -13.82
C GLN A 142 9.71 -3.68 -13.09
N ILE A 143 10.37 -2.51 -12.97
CA ILE A 143 9.77 -1.25 -12.56
C ILE A 143 9.93 -0.25 -13.70
N LYS A 144 8.85 0.38 -14.14
CA LYS A 144 8.86 1.48 -15.10
C LYS A 144 8.45 2.77 -14.39
N LEU A 145 9.32 3.78 -14.39
CA LEU A 145 9.01 5.12 -13.89
C LEU A 145 8.89 6.09 -15.07
N THR A 146 7.75 6.75 -15.21
CA THR A 146 7.60 7.94 -16.05
C THR A 146 7.55 9.18 -15.16
N THR A 147 8.44 10.13 -15.38
CA THR A 147 8.51 11.37 -14.58
C THR A 147 8.91 12.59 -15.43
N THR A 148 9.01 13.78 -14.83
CA THR A 148 9.53 14.98 -15.51
C THR A 148 10.98 15.24 -15.10
N LYS A 149 11.71 16.03 -15.90
CA LYS A 149 13.09 16.42 -15.58
C LYS A 149 13.11 17.50 -14.50
N ASP A 150 14.08 17.43 -13.59
CA ASP A 150 14.33 18.56 -12.70
C ASP A 150 14.92 19.75 -13.47
N ALA A 151 14.35 20.94 -13.26
CA ALA A 151 14.74 22.15 -13.99
C ALA A 151 16.10 22.72 -13.55
N LYS A 152 16.55 22.42 -12.32
CA LYS A 152 17.77 23.00 -11.73
C LYS A 152 18.92 22.00 -11.63
N SER A 153 18.61 20.73 -11.36
CA SER A 153 19.54 19.68 -10.95
C SER A 153 19.29 18.37 -11.70
N GLN A 154 19.04 18.45 -13.02
CA GLN A 154 18.80 17.27 -13.86
C GLN A 154 19.93 16.23 -13.78
N ALA A 155 21.18 16.69 -13.64
CA ALA A 155 22.35 15.81 -13.52
C ALA A 155 22.25 14.91 -12.26
N ASN A 156 21.93 15.50 -11.11
CA ASN A 156 21.77 14.76 -9.85
C ASN A 156 20.60 13.77 -9.94
N GLN A 157 19.46 14.19 -10.50
CA GLN A 157 18.30 13.31 -10.69
C GLN A 157 18.67 12.06 -11.52
N LYS A 158 19.39 12.27 -12.64
CA LYS A 158 19.88 11.18 -13.50
C LYS A 158 20.86 10.27 -12.76
N GLU A 159 21.79 10.83 -12.00
CA GLU A 159 22.77 10.07 -11.22
C GLU A 159 22.08 9.19 -10.16
N TRP A 160 21.11 9.72 -9.42
CA TRP A 160 20.36 8.95 -8.44
C TRP A 160 19.59 7.79 -9.08
N PHE A 161 18.92 8.01 -10.22
CA PHE A 161 18.23 6.94 -10.94
C PHE A 161 19.18 5.91 -11.56
N TYR A 162 20.37 6.33 -12.01
CA TYR A 162 21.40 5.42 -12.48
C TYR A 162 21.87 4.50 -11.35
N ASN A 163 22.19 5.06 -10.19
CA ASN A 163 22.59 4.29 -9.01
C ASN A 163 21.48 3.33 -8.57
N LEU A 164 20.23 3.80 -8.52
CA LEU A 164 19.08 2.95 -8.18
C LEU A 164 18.86 1.83 -9.20
N THR A 165 19.04 2.09 -10.49
CA THR A 165 18.98 1.06 -11.54
C THR A 165 20.00 -0.06 -11.28
N ASN A 166 21.23 0.30 -10.97
CA ASN A 166 22.30 -0.67 -10.68
C ASN A 166 22.03 -1.46 -9.39
N ASP A 167 21.46 -0.81 -8.37
CA ASP A 167 21.10 -1.48 -7.12
C ASP A 167 19.96 -2.47 -7.30
N LEU A 168 18.89 -2.08 -8.02
CA LEU A 168 17.76 -2.96 -8.32
C LEU A 168 18.15 -4.17 -9.16
N GLN A 169 19.12 -4.01 -10.06
CA GLN A 169 19.63 -5.13 -10.88
C GLN A 169 20.22 -6.25 -10.01
N LYS A 170 20.79 -5.95 -8.83
CA LYS A 170 21.30 -6.96 -7.89
C LYS A 170 20.20 -7.87 -7.34
N TYR A 171 18.94 -7.39 -7.38
CA TYR A 171 17.74 -8.15 -7.00
C TYR A 171 17.01 -8.72 -8.21
N GLY A 172 17.61 -8.70 -9.40
CA GLY A 172 16.96 -9.16 -10.63
C GLY A 172 15.87 -8.23 -11.17
N VAL A 173 15.74 -7.02 -10.62
CA VAL A 173 14.70 -6.06 -11.01
C VAL A 173 15.27 -5.04 -11.99
N ARG A 174 14.67 -4.94 -13.18
CA ARG A 174 15.01 -3.92 -14.17
C ARG A 174 14.24 -2.63 -13.90
N LEU A 175 14.96 -1.51 -13.71
CA LEU A 175 14.37 -0.18 -13.68
C LEU A 175 14.46 0.49 -15.07
N LEU A 176 13.32 0.94 -15.59
CA LEU A 176 13.23 1.77 -16.80
C LEU A 176 12.71 3.16 -16.43
N VAL A 177 13.51 4.20 -16.63
CA VAL A 177 13.11 5.59 -16.39
C VAL A 177 12.85 6.31 -17.71
N ILE A 178 11.65 6.88 -17.85
CA ILE A 178 11.20 7.65 -19.00
C ILE A 178 10.90 9.07 -18.53
N TYR A 179 11.35 10.06 -19.30
CA TYR A 179 11.04 11.46 -19.05
C TYR A 179 9.97 11.95 -20.03
N SER A 180 8.90 12.56 -19.51
CA SER A 180 7.81 13.13 -20.31
C SER A 180 7.39 14.47 -19.72
N ASP A 181 7.46 15.54 -20.52
CA ASP A 181 7.09 16.89 -20.10
C ASP A 181 5.57 17.14 -20.13
N THR A 182 4.80 16.25 -20.77
CA THR A 182 3.33 16.28 -20.82
C THR A 182 2.67 15.38 -19.79
N LEU A 183 3.45 14.81 -18.85
CA LEU A 183 2.91 13.94 -17.81
C LEU A 183 2.20 14.75 -16.73
N HIS A 184 0.95 14.36 -16.46
CA HIS A 184 0.16 14.92 -15.36
C HIS A 184 -0.37 13.86 -14.40
N ASP A 185 -0.51 12.62 -14.89
CA ASP A 185 -1.04 11.51 -14.11
C ASP A 185 -0.12 11.13 -12.95
N ARG A 186 -0.76 10.70 -11.85
CA ARG A 186 -0.13 10.31 -10.59
C ARG A 186 -0.69 8.97 -10.17
N GLN A 187 -0.06 7.90 -10.65
CA GLN A 187 -0.58 6.57 -10.44
C GLN A 187 0.50 5.49 -10.37
N ILE A 188 0.18 4.43 -9.64
CA ILE A 188 0.94 3.19 -9.57
C ILE A 188 0.04 2.11 -10.16
N ILE A 189 0.52 1.41 -11.19
CA ILE A 189 -0.18 0.33 -11.87
C ILE A 189 0.61 -0.96 -11.62
N LEU A 190 -0.07 -1.96 -11.07
CA LEU A 190 0.50 -3.28 -10.81
C LEU A 190 0.04 -4.28 -11.89
N SER A 191 0.89 -5.21 -12.27
CA SER A 191 0.56 -6.25 -13.26
C SER A 191 -0.65 -7.11 -12.87
N SER A 192 -0.92 -7.26 -11.57
CA SER A 192 -2.11 -7.94 -11.02
C SER A 192 -3.44 -7.21 -11.28
N GLY A 193 -3.39 -6.03 -11.93
CA GLY A 193 -4.56 -5.26 -12.35
C GLY A 193 -4.91 -4.08 -11.44
N TRP A 194 -4.26 -3.96 -10.28
CA TRP A 194 -4.49 -2.85 -9.36
C TRP A 194 -3.92 -1.53 -9.91
N ILE A 195 -4.70 -0.46 -9.79
CA ILE A 195 -4.29 0.89 -10.15
C ILE A 195 -4.57 1.80 -8.95
N ILE A 196 -3.54 2.46 -8.45
CA ILE A 196 -3.56 3.31 -7.27
C ILE A 196 -3.24 4.73 -7.73
N LYS A 197 -4.25 5.60 -7.73
CA LYS A 197 -4.12 7.01 -8.10
C LYS A 197 -4.00 7.87 -6.86
N ILE A 198 -3.00 8.74 -6.81
CA ILE A 198 -2.70 9.53 -5.61
C ILE A 198 -2.76 11.00 -5.98
N GLY A 199 -3.63 11.75 -5.31
CA GLY A 199 -3.88 13.16 -5.62
C GLY A 199 -2.61 14.02 -5.61
N ARG A 200 -1.60 13.68 -4.80
CA ARG A 200 -0.30 14.38 -4.73
C ARG A 200 0.89 13.57 -5.28
N GLY A 201 0.65 12.39 -5.84
CA GLY A 201 1.72 11.46 -6.20
C GLY A 201 2.41 10.88 -4.96
N LEU A 202 3.66 10.47 -5.08
CA LEU A 202 4.45 9.89 -4.00
C LEU A 202 4.86 10.90 -2.92
N ASP A 203 4.78 12.20 -3.21
CA ASP A 203 5.25 13.30 -2.33
C ASP A 203 4.11 13.95 -1.52
N PHE A 204 3.32 13.13 -0.83
CA PHE A 204 2.24 13.60 0.05
C PHE A 204 2.66 13.83 1.51
N TYR A 205 3.91 13.57 1.88
CA TYR A 205 4.40 13.77 3.25
C TYR A 205 4.81 15.23 3.51
N LYS A 206 4.57 15.73 4.72
CA LYS A 206 5.09 17.02 5.16
C LYS A 206 6.59 16.95 5.43
N ALA A 207 7.27 18.09 5.34
CA ALA A 207 8.63 18.23 5.83
C ALA A 207 8.70 17.89 7.33
N PRO A 208 9.75 17.20 7.79
CA PRO A 208 9.92 16.90 9.21
C PRO A 208 10.21 18.20 9.98
N SER A 209 9.88 18.23 11.28
CA SER A 209 10.09 19.41 12.13
C SER A 209 11.57 19.75 12.32
N ASN A 210 12.45 18.74 12.34
CA ASN A 210 13.89 18.90 12.32
C ASN A 210 14.56 17.64 11.74
N LYS A 211 15.89 17.63 11.64
CA LYS A 211 16.65 16.50 11.05
C LYS A 211 16.69 15.24 11.93
N PHE A 212 16.30 15.33 13.19
CA PHE A 212 16.37 14.25 14.18
C PHE A 212 15.07 14.17 15.00
N CYS A 213 13.98 13.82 14.32
CA CYS A 213 12.67 13.63 14.91
C CYS A 213 12.04 12.29 14.49
N LEU A 214 10.97 11.90 15.19
CA LEU A 214 10.13 10.79 14.74
C LEU A 214 9.55 11.12 13.36
N GLY A 215 9.33 10.08 12.54
CA GLY A 215 8.87 10.25 11.18
C GLY A 215 9.97 10.42 10.14
N ILE A 216 11.27 10.49 10.50
CA ILE A 216 12.37 10.64 9.52
C ILE A 216 12.54 9.38 8.66
N TYR A 217 12.58 8.21 9.30
CA TYR A 217 12.77 6.91 8.64
C TYR A 217 11.46 6.16 8.47
N ASP A 218 10.68 6.07 9.55
CA ASP A 218 9.36 5.46 9.54
C ASP A 218 8.30 6.48 9.13
N LEU A 219 7.79 6.35 7.89
CA LEU A 219 6.81 7.28 7.34
C LEU A 219 5.39 7.08 7.88
N ASP A 220 5.11 5.97 8.58
CA ASP A 220 3.85 5.87 9.33
C ASP A 220 3.80 6.87 10.49
N LEU A 221 4.95 7.38 10.95
CA LEU A 221 5.02 8.43 11.98
C LEU A 221 5.08 9.85 11.38
N ARG A 222 5.06 9.99 10.04
CA ARG A 222 5.19 11.29 9.36
C ARG A 222 3.82 11.91 9.09
N GLN A 223 3.68 13.19 9.46
CA GLN A 223 2.50 13.97 9.10
C GLN A 223 2.36 14.11 7.59
N CYS A 224 1.14 13.98 7.08
CA CYS A 224 0.84 14.07 5.66
C CYS A 224 0.17 15.40 5.29
N HIS A 225 0.33 15.79 4.04
CA HIS A 225 -0.56 16.76 3.40
C HIS A 225 -1.89 16.09 3.06
N GLU A 226 -2.96 16.86 3.08
CA GLU A 226 -4.27 16.37 2.65
C GLU A 226 -4.21 15.86 1.21
N THR A 227 -4.69 14.64 0.99
CA THR A 227 -4.82 14.05 -0.34
C THR A 227 -5.82 12.90 -0.36
N ILE A 228 -6.15 12.45 -1.57
CA ILE A 228 -7.04 11.32 -1.82
C ILE A 228 -6.22 10.24 -2.54
N VAL A 229 -6.40 9.00 -2.11
CA VAL A 229 -5.89 7.81 -2.79
C VAL A 229 -7.08 7.03 -3.31
N ASP A 230 -7.19 6.93 -4.62
CA ASP A 230 -8.21 6.14 -5.31
C ASP A 230 -7.60 4.82 -5.77
N ILE A 231 -8.26 3.71 -5.44
CA ILE A 231 -7.84 2.36 -5.79
C ILE A 231 -8.91 1.77 -6.69
N VAL A 232 -8.50 1.36 -7.88
CA VAL A 232 -9.37 0.69 -8.85
C VAL A 232 -8.70 -0.60 -9.35
N HIS A 233 -9.48 -1.46 -9.98
CA HIS A 233 -8.96 -2.68 -10.61
C HIS A 233 -9.33 -2.73 -12.09
N SER A 234 -8.37 -3.11 -12.92
CA SER A 234 -8.53 -3.33 -14.35
C SER A 234 -8.07 -4.73 -14.73
N LYS A 235 -8.84 -5.41 -15.58
CA LYS A 235 -8.45 -6.70 -16.18
C LYS A 235 -7.33 -6.58 -17.21
N ASN A 236 -7.19 -5.40 -17.80
CA ASN A 236 -6.27 -5.15 -18.90
C ASN A 236 -5.18 -4.19 -18.42
N VAL A 237 -4.16 -4.73 -17.76
CA VAL A 237 -2.91 -4.02 -17.52
C VAL A 237 -1.87 -4.60 -18.48
N LYS A 238 -1.35 -3.75 -19.36
CA LYS A 238 -0.26 -4.11 -20.26
C LYS A 238 0.94 -3.24 -19.94
N LEU A 239 2.12 -3.84 -19.96
CA LEU A 239 3.37 -3.12 -19.97
C LEU A 239 3.49 -2.42 -21.34
N SER A 240 3.24 -1.11 -21.39
CA SER A 240 3.41 -0.30 -22.60
C SER A 240 4.87 0.11 -22.82
#